data_AF-A0A5C8T011-F1
#
_entry.id   AF-A0A5C8T011-F1
#
_cell.length_a   1.000
_cell.length_b   1.000
_cell.length_c   1.000
_cell.angle_alpha   90.00
_cell.angle_beta   90.00
_cell.angle_gamma   90.00
#
_symmetry.space_group_name_H-M   'P 1'
#
loop_
_entity.id
_entity.type
_entity.pdbx_description
1 polymer ?
#
loop_
_entity_poly.entity_id
_entity_poly.type
_entity_poly.pdbx_seq_one_letter_code
_entity_poly.pdbx_strand_id
1 'polypeptide(L)' 'MTDDHKTPKGADKPGFQQGSAKPGDETNPANRQDKLNERLDDALEETFPSSDPVSVKITK' A
#
# COMPACT_ATOMS: atom_id res chain seq x y z
N MET A 1 24.54 8.53 10.14
CA MET A 1 24.53 7.15 9.64
C MET A 1 23.52 7.14 8.53
N THR A 2 23.97 7.00 7.28
CA THR A 2 23.09 6.99 6.11
C THR A 2 22.81 5.54 5.81
N ASP A 3 21.60 5.08 6.10
CA ASP A 3 21.20 3.70 5.84
C ASP A 3 20.88 3.55 4.34
N ASP A 4 21.85 3.03 3.59
CA ASP A 4 21.70 2.58 2.21
C ASP A 4 20.71 1.41 2.13
N HIS A 5 19.44 1.69 1.83
CA HIS A 5 18.45 0.67 1.48
C HIS A 5 18.74 0.10 0.07
N LYS A 6 19.75 -0.77 -0.03
CA LYS A 6 19.96 -1.61 -1.21
C LYS A 6 19.06 -2.85 -1.12
N THR A 7 17.87 -2.78 -1.72
CA THR A 7 17.01 -3.96 -1.90
C THR A 7 17.73 -5.02 -2.75
N PRO A 8 17.89 -6.27 -2.27
CA PRO A 8 18.48 -7.34 -3.07
C PRO A 8 17.49 -7.80 -4.15
N LYS A 9 17.92 -7.76 -5.41
CA LYS A 9 17.22 -8.35 -6.55
C LYS A 9 17.19 -9.88 -6.41
N GLY A 10 16.00 -10.47 -6.55
CA GLY A 10 15.84 -11.87 -6.93
C GLY A 10 15.70 -12.87 -5.78
N ALA A 11 14.64 -12.75 -4.98
CA ALA A 11 14.16 -13.87 -4.18
C ALA A 11 12.75 -14.25 -4.68
N ASP A 12 12.67 -15.40 -5.37
CA ASP A 12 11.44 -16.16 -5.61
C ASP A 12 10.82 -16.57 -4.26
N LYS A 13 10.19 -15.61 -3.58
CA LYS A 13 9.28 -15.87 -2.47
C LYS A 13 7.86 -15.82 -3.04
N PRO A 14 6.98 -16.79 -2.72
CA PRO A 14 5.56 -16.65 -3.01
C PRO A 14 5.00 -15.54 -2.13
N GLY A 15 5.03 -14.32 -2.65
CA GLY A 15 4.66 -13.08 -1.97
C GLY A 15 4.78 -11.91 -2.93
N PHE A 16 4.02 -10.84 -2.66
CA PHE A 16 4.00 -9.65 -3.51
C PHE A 16 5.42 -9.08 -3.68
N GLN A 17 5.97 -9.22 -4.89
CA GLN A 17 7.26 -8.64 -5.23
C GLN A 17 7.07 -7.13 -5.42
N GLN A 18 7.64 -6.34 -4.52
CA GLN A 18 7.70 -4.89 -4.64
C GLN A 18 8.62 -4.57 -5.84
N GLY A 19 8.03 -4.41 -7.01
CA GLY A 19 8.72 -4.36 -8.30
C GLY A 19 8.13 -5.24 -9.41
N SER A 20 7.02 -5.96 -9.17
CA SER A 20 6.28 -6.70 -10.20
C SER A 20 5.46 -5.83 -11.16
N ALA A 21 5.55 -4.49 -11.02
CA ALA A 21 4.97 -3.57 -11.97
C ALA A 21 5.48 -3.91 -13.37
N LYS A 22 4.56 -3.93 -14.34
CA LYS A 22 4.89 -4.28 -15.72
C LYS A 22 5.97 -3.31 -16.23
N PRO A 23 6.94 -3.77 -17.04
CA PRO A 23 7.89 -2.87 -17.69
C PRO A 23 7.15 -1.73 -18.41
N GLY A 24 7.48 -0.47 -18.11
CA GLY A 24 6.84 0.72 -18.66
C GLY A 24 5.74 1.36 -17.82
N ASP A 25 5.29 0.70 -16.74
CA ASP A 25 4.25 1.23 -15.84
C ASP A 25 4.72 2.49 -15.07
N GLU A 26 6.03 2.66 -14.91
CA GLU A 26 6.66 3.87 -14.36
C GLU A 26 6.42 5.14 -15.19
N THR A 27 6.14 4.99 -16.49
CA THR A 27 5.85 6.12 -17.39
C THR A 27 4.37 6.41 -17.52
N ASN A 28 3.51 5.62 -16.89
CA ASN A 28 2.06 5.74 -17.00
C ASN A 28 1.60 7.04 -16.33
N PRO A 29 0.94 7.97 -17.04
CA PRO A 29 0.42 9.20 -16.45
C PRO A 29 -0.67 8.97 -15.39
N ALA A 30 -1.24 7.76 -15.31
CA ALA A 30 -2.14 7.35 -14.25
C ALA A 30 -1.41 7.03 -12.93
N ASN A 31 -0.14 6.62 -12.99
CA ASN A 31 0.70 6.32 -11.82
C ASN A 31 1.46 7.55 -11.29
N ARG A 32 1.02 8.75 -11.66
CA ARG A 32 1.57 9.97 -11.07
C ARG A 32 1.29 9.98 -9.57
N GLN A 33 2.28 10.35 -8.79
CA GLN A 33 2.25 10.27 -7.33
C GLN A 33 1.03 10.94 -6.72
N ASP A 34 0.61 12.09 -7.24
CA ASP A 34 -0.57 12.82 -6.76
C ASP A 34 -1.86 12.00 -6.87
N LYS A 35 -2.06 11.33 -8.02
CA LYS A 35 -3.23 10.47 -8.27
C LYS A 35 -3.20 9.20 -7.43
N LEU A 36 -2.00 8.67 -7.17
CA LEU A 36 -1.83 7.52 -6.31
C LEU A 36 -2.17 7.87 -4.86
N ASN A 37 -1.73 9.03 -4.39
CA ASN A 37 -2.01 9.50 -3.04
C ASN A 37 -3.52 9.71 -2.83
N GLU A 38 -4.19 10.42 -3.73
CA GLU A 38 -5.64 10.64 -3.68
C GLU A 38 -6.41 9.31 -3.59
N ARG A 39 -6.06 8.34 -4.46
CA ARG A 39 -6.68 7.01 -4.44
C ARG A 39 -6.41 6.24 -3.14
N LEU A 40 -5.25 6.42 -2.53
CA LEU A 40 -4.92 5.76 -1.25
C LEU A 40 -5.76 6.34 -0.12
N ASP A 41 -5.88 7.66 -0.07
CA ASP A 41 -6.69 8.35 0.93
C ASP A 41 -8.18 7.96 0.80
N ASP A 42 -8.72 7.99 -0.43
CA ASP A 42 -10.09 7.54 -0.72
C ASP A 42 -10.33 6.09 -0.25
N ALA A 43 -9.42 5.18 -0.60
CA ALA A 43 -9.54 3.78 -0.24
C ALA A 43 -9.49 3.56 1.28
N LEU A 44 -8.73 4.40 2.01
CA LEU A 44 -8.68 4.37 3.47
C LEU A 44 -10.00 4.87 4.08
N GLU A 45 -10.54 5.97 3.56
CA GLU A 45 -11.85 6.48 4.00
C GLU A 45 -12.98 5.47 3.77
N GLU A 46 -12.94 4.73 2.65
CA GLU A 46 -13.91 3.68 2.33
C GLU A 46 -13.77 2.44 3.22
N THR A 47 -12.53 2.03 3.57
CA THR A 47 -12.30 0.85 4.43
C THR A 47 -12.50 1.11 5.91
N PHE A 48 -12.57 2.38 6.32
CA PHE A 48 -12.82 2.80 7.70
C PHE A 48 -14.08 3.67 7.84
N PRO A 49 -15.29 3.13 7.56
CA PRO A 49 -16.54 3.88 7.68
C PRO A 49 -16.84 4.33 9.12
N SER A 50 -16.12 3.82 10.12
CA SER A 50 -16.13 4.26 11.52
C SER A 50 -14.81 3.81 12.18
N SER A 51 -13.95 4.77 12.52
CA SER A 51 -12.55 4.61 12.97
C SER A 51 -12.30 3.78 14.26
N ASP A 52 -13.31 3.16 14.87
CA ASP A 52 -13.11 2.30 16.05
C ASP A 52 -14.20 1.22 16.07
N PRO A 53 -13.87 -0.08 16.18
CA PRO A 53 -14.87 -1.11 16.43
C PRO A 53 -15.74 -0.75 17.65
N VAL A 54 -17.04 -1.02 17.55
CA VAL A 54 -17.98 -0.76 18.66
C VAL A 54 -17.58 -1.60 19.87
N SER A 55 -17.22 -0.96 20.98
CA SER A 55 -16.89 -1.65 22.23
C SER A 55 -18.11 -2.41 22.78
N VAL A 56 -18.11 -3.75 22.63
CA VAL A 56 -19.16 -4.61 23.20
C VAL A 56 -18.84 -4.97 24.64
N LYS A 57 -19.80 -4.74 25.55
CA LYS A 57 -19.73 -5.23 26.93
C LYS A 57 -20.25 -6.67 26.95
N ILE A 58 -19.39 -7.63 27.32
CA ILE A 58 -19.80 -9.02 27.53
C ILE A 58 -20.60 -9.08 28.83
N THR A 59 -21.93 -9.21 28.72
CA THR A 59 -22.80 -9.56 29.86
C THR A 59 -22.79 -11.07 30.08
N LYS A 60 -22.64 -11.45 31.34
CA LYS A 60 -22.44 -12.81 31.84
C LYS A 60 -23.68 -13.69 31.73
#